data_AF-A0A1D6GCH4-F1
#
_entry.id   AF-A0A1D6GCH4-F1
#
_cell.length_a   1.000
_cell.length_b   1.000
_cell.length_c   1.000
_cell.angle_alpha   90.00
_cell.angle_beta   90.00
_cell.angle_gamma   90.00
#
_symmetry.space_group_name_H-M   'P 1'
#
loop_
_entity.id
_entity.type
_entity.pdbx_description
1 polymer ?
#
loop_
_entity_poly.entity_id
_entity_poly.type
_entity_poly.pdbx_seq_one_letter_code
_entity_poly.pdbx_strand_id
1 'polypeptide(L)'
;MSKRLFREGADTWNMISKNNERALWSSAIPEIITKFTNIVHSVRRGLSEQDLEVLRGIAGCGEDIGRDEFDRLWCWLYLVVVSLSRERIKKLWDCTAPRWIEGLITTEEAENALRSSRELLKEAGTFVLRFPITRSWPHPDAGSLVVNYIGSDSSIHHRLLSLDSSDASAEKLQDLLLQEPELSQLGRVDRVSITIRR
;
A
#
# COMPACT_ATOMS: atom_id res chain seq x y z
N MET A 1 15.61 -12.40 2.98
CA MET A 1 14.81 -11.25 2.48
C MET A 1 15.71 -10.11 1.98
N SER A 2 16.63 -9.59 2.80
CA SER A 2 17.54 -8.48 2.44
C SER A 2 18.38 -8.71 1.17
N LYS A 3 19.02 -9.88 1.00
CA LYS A 3 19.82 -10.19 -0.23
C LYS A 3 18.99 -10.07 -1.52
N ARG A 4 17.73 -10.51 -1.49
CA ARG A 4 16.84 -10.49 -2.65
C ARG A 4 16.33 -9.07 -2.91
N LEU A 5 16.02 -8.30 -1.86
CA LEU A 5 15.70 -6.88 -1.94
C LEU A 5 16.78 -6.10 -2.68
N PHE A 6 18.05 -6.24 -2.26
CA PHE A 6 19.15 -5.49 -2.88
C PHE A 6 19.43 -5.93 -4.32
N ARG A 7 19.43 -7.24 -4.59
CA ARG A 7 19.64 -7.76 -5.95
C ARG A 7 18.55 -7.29 -6.91
N GLU A 8 17.28 -7.52 -6.56
CA GLU A 8 16.17 -7.11 -7.43
C GLU A 8 16.08 -5.59 -7.56
N GLY A 9 16.47 -4.83 -6.53
CA GLY A 9 16.56 -3.37 -6.59
C GLY A 9 17.62 -2.90 -7.57
N ALA A 10 18.82 -3.45 -7.50
CA ALA A 10 19.89 -3.13 -8.46
C ALA A 10 19.50 -3.49 -9.89
N ASP A 11 18.92 -4.67 -10.11
CA ASP A 11 18.46 -5.11 -11.43
C ASP A 11 17.37 -4.16 -11.97
N THR A 12 16.40 -3.79 -11.14
CA THR A 12 15.30 -2.89 -11.52
C THR A 12 15.81 -1.48 -11.82
N TRP A 13 16.74 -0.95 -11.00
CA TRP A 13 17.36 0.34 -11.27
C TRP A 13 18.11 0.34 -12.60
N ASN A 14 18.86 -0.71 -12.91
CA ASN A 14 19.61 -0.80 -14.17
C ASN A 14 18.66 -0.79 -15.38
N MET A 15 17.50 -1.44 -15.27
CA MET A 15 16.46 -1.40 -16.30
C MET A 15 15.87 0.01 -16.49
N ILE A 16 15.55 0.69 -15.38
CA ILE A 16 14.96 2.04 -15.39
C ILE A 16 15.96 3.08 -15.92
N SER A 17 17.17 3.08 -15.36
CA SER A 17 18.19 4.08 -15.65
C SER A 17 18.87 3.88 -17.00
N LYS A 18 18.85 2.67 -17.55
CA LYS A 18 19.63 2.30 -18.75
C LYS A 18 21.10 2.70 -18.62
N ASN A 19 21.67 2.50 -17.41
CA ASN A 19 23.02 2.89 -17.01
C ASN A 19 23.29 4.40 -16.88
N ASN A 20 22.25 5.24 -16.82
CA ASN A 20 22.39 6.66 -16.51
C ASN A 20 22.29 6.93 -15.00
N GLU A 21 22.65 8.14 -14.57
CA GLU A 21 22.50 8.56 -13.17
C GLU A 21 21.04 8.87 -12.80
N ARG A 22 20.23 9.27 -13.78
CA ARG A 22 18.83 9.65 -13.64
C ARG A 22 17.98 9.08 -14.77
N ALA A 23 16.69 8.93 -14.51
CA ALA A 23 15.69 8.58 -15.50
C ALA A 23 14.42 9.42 -15.31
N LEU A 24 13.64 9.58 -16.38
CA LEU A 24 12.31 10.16 -16.29
C LEU A 24 11.40 9.23 -15.47
N TRP A 25 10.63 9.80 -14.54
CA TRP A 25 9.63 9.07 -13.76
C TRP A 25 8.64 8.31 -14.67
N SER A 26 8.18 8.97 -15.73
CA SER A 26 7.30 8.37 -16.74
C SER A 26 7.90 7.12 -17.40
N SER A 27 9.23 7.07 -17.55
CA SER A 27 9.95 5.91 -18.09
C SER A 27 10.19 4.82 -17.04
N ALA A 28 10.16 5.16 -15.75
CA ALA A 28 10.30 4.21 -14.65
C ALA A 28 9.00 3.43 -14.35
N ILE A 29 7.84 4.06 -14.57
CA ILE A 29 6.50 3.50 -14.28
C ILE A 29 6.31 2.07 -14.86
N PRO A 30 6.60 1.80 -16.15
CA PRO A 30 6.38 0.46 -16.71
C PRO A 30 7.18 -0.63 -16.00
N GLU A 31 8.42 -0.33 -15.58
CA GLU A 31 9.27 -1.28 -14.87
C GLU A 31 8.78 -1.51 -13.43
N ILE A 32 8.31 -0.45 -12.76
CA ILE A 32 7.68 -0.54 -11.43
C ILE A 32 6.43 -1.42 -11.49
N ILE A 33 5.54 -1.20 -12.46
CA ILE A 33 4.32 -2.00 -12.65
C ILE A 33 4.67 -3.47 -12.96
N THR A 34 5.66 -3.70 -13.82
CA THR A 34 6.14 -5.04 -14.16
C THR A 34 6.63 -5.77 -12.91
N LYS A 35 7.48 -5.14 -12.09
CA LYS A 35 8.00 -5.74 -10.86
C LYS A 35 6.91 -5.98 -9.83
N PHE A 36 5.99 -5.02 -9.65
CA PHE A 36 4.83 -5.19 -8.79
C PHE A 36 4.03 -6.45 -9.19
N THR A 37 3.68 -6.56 -10.46
CA THR A 37 2.86 -7.65 -10.98
C THR A 37 3.56 -9.00 -10.83
N ASN A 38 4.85 -9.05 -11.15
CA ASN A 38 5.68 -10.26 -11.05
C ASN A 38 5.85 -10.77 -9.62
N ILE A 39 5.84 -9.90 -8.62
CA ILE A 39 5.99 -10.34 -7.21
C ILE A 39 4.64 -10.65 -6.59
N VAL A 40 3.64 -9.79 -6.78
CA VAL A 40 2.30 -9.95 -6.19
C VAL A 40 1.51 -11.10 -6.83
N HIS A 41 1.82 -11.43 -8.09
CA HIS A 41 1.09 -12.43 -8.89
C HIS A 41 -0.43 -12.18 -8.88
N SER A 42 -0.86 -10.91 -8.86
CA SER A 42 -2.28 -10.57 -9.01
C SER A 42 -2.64 -10.50 -10.48
N VAL A 43 -3.69 -11.24 -10.85
CA VAL A 43 -4.30 -11.17 -12.19
C VAL A 43 -5.54 -10.28 -12.22
N ARG A 44 -6.02 -9.85 -11.05
CA ARG A 44 -7.27 -9.09 -10.91
C ARG A 44 -7.04 -7.60 -10.70
N ARG A 45 -5.90 -7.22 -10.13
CA ARG A 45 -5.66 -5.84 -9.70
C ARG A 45 -4.17 -5.47 -9.67
N GLY A 46 -3.82 -4.41 -10.39
CA GLY A 46 -2.51 -3.77 -10.36
C GLY A 46 -2.52 -2.43 -9.63
N LEU A 47 -1.46 -1.66 -9.83
CA LEU A 47 -1.34 -0.28 -9.34
C LEU A 47 -2.21 0.66 -10.18
N SER A 48 -2.95 1.57 -9.53
CA SER A 48 -3.61 2.69 -10.21
C SER A 48 -2.66 3.88 -10.41
N GLU A 49 -3.11 4.89 -11.17
CA GLU A 49 -2.36 6.14 -11.30
C GLU A 49 -2.15 6.83 -9.95
N GLN A 50 -3.18 6.84 -9.08
CA GLN A 50 -3.05 7.38 -7.72
C GLN A 50 -2.06 6.59 -6.86
N ASP A 51 -1.95 5.27 -7.07
CA ASP A 51 -0.92 4.49 -6.38
C ASP A 51 0.49 4.91 -6.84
N LEU A 52 0.68 5.16 -8.14
CA LEU A 52 1.94 5.67 -8.68
C LEU A 52 2.27 7.06 -8.14
N GLU A 53 1.28 7.93 -7.92
CA GLU A 53 1.47 9.22 -7.27
C GLU A 53 1.98 9.10 -5.83
N VAL A 54 1.42 8.15 -5.08
CA VAL A 54 1.93 7.85 -3.73
C VAL A 54 3.36 7.32 -3.79
N LEU A 55 3.67 6.42 -4.74
CA LEU A 55 5.04 5.92 -4.93
C LEU A 55 6.02 7.03 -5.30
N ARG A 56 5.61 7.97 -6.16
CA ARG A 56 6.40 9.17 -6.49
C ARG A 56 6.67 10.01 -5.25
N GLY A 57 5.66 10.21 -4.41
CA GLY A 57 5.79 10.89 -3.12
C GLY A 57 6.77 10.20 -2.16
N ILE A 58 6.75 8.86 -2.09
CA ILE A 58 7.68 8.07 -1.27
C ILE A 58 9.12 8.18 -1.78
N ALA A 59 9.32 8.14 -3.10
CA ALA A 59 10.63 8.35 -3.70
C ALA A 59 11.18 9.76 -3.38
N GLY A 60 10.28 10.73 -3.26
CA GLY A 60 10.59 12.15 -3.13
C GLY A 60 11.10 12.73 -4.45
N CYS A 61 10.66 12.18 -5.58
CA CYS A 61 11.10 12.61 -6.91
C CYS A 61 10.02 13.46 -7.61
N GLY A 62 10.47 14.34 -8.52
CA GLY A 62 9.59 15.06 -9.43
C GLY A 62 9.41 14.28 -10.74
N GLU A 63 9.71 14.95 -11.85
CA GLU A 63 9.66 14.33 -13.19
C GLU A 63 10.85 13.41 -13.47
N ASP A 64 11.95 13.53 -12.71
CA ASP A 64 13.13 12.68 -12.79
C ASP A 64 13.42 11.96 -11.47
N ILE A 65 13.81 10.70 -11.56
CA ILE A 65 14.23 9.86 -10.44
C ILE A 65 15.73 9.53 -10.55
N GLY A 66 16.47 9.78 -9.46
CA GLY A 66 17.86 9.36 -9.30
C GLY A 66 17.96 8.08 -8.47
N ARG A 67 19.21 7.60 -8.30
CA ARG A 67 19.46 6.35 -7.58
C ARG A 67 18.95 6.37 -6.13
N ASP A 68 19.20 7.46 -5.41
CA ASP A 68 18.80 7.59 -4.00
C ASP A 68 17.28 7.66 -3.84
N GLU A 69 16.59 8.40 -4.72
CA GLU A 69 15.12 8.42 -4.78
C GLU A 69 14.55 7.03 -5.06
N PHE A 70 15.16 6.30 -6.01
CA PHE A 70 14.77 4.93 -6.31
C PHE A 70 15.01 3.98 -5.14
N ASP A 71 16.15 4.06 -4.46
CA ASP A 71 16.45 3.19 -3.33
C ASP A 71 15.47 3.45 -2.17
N ARG A 72 15.07 4.70 -1.92
CA ARG A 72 13.99 5.05 -0.97
C ARG A 72 12.66 4.40 -1.34
N LEU A 73 12.24 4.55 -2.60
CA LEU A 73 11.03 3.92 -3.14
C LEU A 73 11.08 2.40 -3.01
N TRP A 74 12.19 1.78 -3.44
CA TRP A 74 12.33 0.34 -3.53
C TRP A 74 12.36 -0.32 -2.15
N CYS A 75 13.06 0.29 -1.18
CA CYS A 75 13.11 -0.19 0.21
C CYS A 75 11.73 -0.23 0.88
N TRP A 76 10.78 0.58 0.40
CA TRP A 76 9.38 0.51 0.81
C TRP A 76 8.58 -0.48 -0.04
N LEU A 77 8.57 -0.27 -1.36
CA LEU A 77 7.72 -1.02 -2.30
C LEU A 77 8.00 -2.52 -2.25
N TYR A 78 9.26 -2.92 -2.19
CA TYR A 78 9.64 -4.33 -2.19
C TYR A 78 9.01 -5.11 -1.03
N LEU A 79 8.98 -4.52 0.16
CA LEU A 79 8.42 -5.17 1.35
C LEU A 79 6.89 -5.21 1.29
N VAL A 80 6.26 -4.19 0.71
CA VAL A 80 4.82 -4.17 0.45
C VAL A 80 4.43 -5.25 -0.55
N VAL A 81 5.13 -5.38 -1.68
CA VAL A 81 4.79 -6.40 -2.69
C VAL A 81 5.05 -7.82 -2.20
N VAL A 82 6.08 -8.03 -1.37
CA VAL A 82 6.30 -9.32 -0.69
C VAL A 82 5.20 -9.62 0.31
N SER A 83 4.62 -8.61 0.95
CA SER A 83 3.49 -8.80 1.87
C SER A 83 2.20 -9.09 1.09
N LEU A 84 1.96 -8.36 0.01
CA LEU A 84 0.84 -8.58 -0.91
C LEU A 84 0.89 -9.94 -1.62
N SER A 85 2.05 -10.58 -1.76
CA SER A 85 2.16 -11.93 -2.34
C SER A 85 1.77 -13.04 -1.37
N ARG A 86 1.65 -12.74 -0.06
CA ARG A 86 1.16 -13.69 0.95
C ARG A 86 -0.34 -13.91 0.78
N GLU A 87 -0.77 -15.17 0.74
CA GLU A 87 -2.14 -15.55 0.37
C GLU A 87 -3.25 -14.78 1.13
N ARG A 88 -3.08 -14.58 2.45
CA ARG A 88 -4.08 -13.89 3.28
C ARG A 88 -4.26 -12.42 2.86
N ILE A 89 -3.16 -11.69 2.68
CA ILE A 89 -3.19 -10.28 2.27
C ILE A 89 -3.56 -10.17 0.79
N LYS A 90 -3.05 -11.09 -0.04
CA LYS A 90 -3.38 -11.18 -1.47
C LYS A 90 -4.88 -11.27 -1.70
N LYS A 91 -5.60 -12.09 -0.92
CA LYS A 91 -7.06 -12.20 -0.97
C LYS A 91 -7.74 -10.86 -0.69
N LEU A 92 -7.26 -10.07 0.27
CA LEU A 92 -7.79 -8.72 0.53
C LEU A 92 -7.52 -7.76 -0.64
N TRP A 93 -6.31 -7.81 -1.22
CA TRP A 93 -5.94 -6.97 -2.35
C TRP A 93 -6.75 -7.29 -3.61
N ASP A 94 -6.95 -8.59 -3.89
CA ASP A 94 -7.64 -9.08 -5.09
C ASP A 94 -9.17 -8.95 -4.99
N CYS A 95 -9.73 -8.67 -3.81
CA CYS A 95 -11.14 -8.39 -3.62
C CYS A 95 -11.52 -7.03 -4.25
N THR A 96 -12.40 -7.07 -5.26
CA THR A 96 -12.90 -5.87 -5.94
C THR A 96 -14.26 -5.38 -5.41
N ALA A 97 -15.00 -6.23 -4.68
CA ALA A 97 -16.29 -5.90 -4.07
C ALA A 97 -16.54 -6.77 -2.81
N PRO A 98 -16.49 -6.21 -1.59
CA PRO A 98 -15.96 -4.88 -1.27
C PRO A 98 -14.44 -4.80 -1.48
N ARG A 99 -13.91 -3.61 -1.80
CA ARG A 99 -12.46 -3.38 -1.76
C ARG A 99 -12.02 -3.28 -0.30
N TRP A 100 -11.09 -4.14 0.11
CA TRP A 100 -10.58 -4.17 1.49
C TRP A 100 -9.34 -3.29 1.65
N ILE A 101 -8.42 -3.37 0.70
CA ILE A 101 -7.28 -2.47 0.58
C ILE A 101 -7.59 -1.54 -0.59
N GLU A 102 -7.83 -0.25 -0.36
CA GLU A 102 -8.24 0.67 -1.46
C GLU A 102 -7.11 0.99 -2.44
N GLY A 103 -5.87 0.81 -2.01
CA GLY A 103 -4.67 1.01 -2.82
C GLY A 103 -3.46 1.24 -1.91
N LEU A 104 -2.43 1.82 -2.48
CA LEU A 104 -1.34 2.40 -1.73
C LEU A 104 -1.78 3.81 -1.33
N ILE A 105 -2.31 3.97 -0.11
CA ILE A 105 -2.84 5.25 0.39
C ILE A 105 -1.95 5.86 1.47
N THR A 106 -1.92 7.19 1.53
CA THR A 106 -1.25 7.94 2.60
C THR A 106 -2.02 7.86 3.92
N THR A 107 -1.39 8.28 5.02
CA THR A 107 -2.08 8.45 6.29
C THR A 107 -3.22 9.47 6.18
N GLU A 108 -3.00 10.57 5.47
CA GLU A 108 -3.99 11.64 5.29
C GLU A 108 -5.20 11.15 4.48
N GLU A 109 -4.98 10.42 3.38
CA GLU A 109 -6.07 9.82 2.60
C GLU A 109 -6.92 8.86 3.45
N ALA A 110 -6.27 8.06 4.29
CA ALA A 110 -6.95 7.12 5.18
C ALA A 110 -7.77 7.84 6.26
N GLU A 111 -7.23 8.88 6.89
CA GLU A 111 -7.97 9.66 7.87
C GLU A 111 -9.14 10.44 7.24
N ASN A 112 -8.93 11.02 6.06
CA ASN A 112 -9.99 11.72 5.33
C ASN A 112 -11.13 10.76 4.93
N ALA A 113 -10.81 9.50 4.61
CA ALA A 113 -11.82 8.47 4.37
C ALA A 113 -12.67 8.12 5.61
N LEU A 114 -12.18 8.43 6.81
CA LEU A 114 -12.91 8.25 8.08
C LEU A 114 -13.68 9.51 8.51
N ARG A 115 -13.50 10.62 7.79
CA ARG A 115 -14.23 11.88 8.01
C ARG A 115 -15.49 11.91 7.15
N SER A 116 -16.60 12.37 7.72
CA SER A 116 -17.84 12.69 7.00
C SER A 116 -17.88 14.16 6.59
N SER A 117 -17.19 15.03 7.34
CA SER A 117 -16.88 16.41 7.00
C SER A 117 -15.53 16.81 7.61
N ARG A 118 -15.04 18.03 7.37
CA ARG A 118 -13.73 18.49 7.89
C ARG A 118 -13.60 18.33 9.42
N GLU A 119 -14.71 18.44 10.14
CA GLU A 119 -14.76 18.39 11.61
C GLU A 119 -15.47 17.14 12.15
N LEU A 120 -16.29 16.48 11.32
CA LEU A 120 -17.11 15.34 11.76
C LEU A 120 -16.50 14.02 11.29
N LEU A 121 -16.36 13.07 12.22
CA LEU A 121 -16.01 11.69 11.91
C LEU A 121 -17.23 10.91 11.42
N LYS A 122 -17.00 9.79 10.74
CA LYS A 122 -18.03 8.77 10.47
C LYS A 122 -18.34 8.00 11.76
N GLU A 123 -19.24 7.02 11.67
CA GLU A 123 -19.64 6.20 12.80
C GLU A 123 -18.46 5.40 13.38
N ALA A 124 -18.44 5.23 14.70
CA ALA A 124 -17.48 4.37 15.39
C ALA A 124 -17.50 2.96 14.79
N GLY A 125 -16.31 2.36 14.67
CA GLY A 125 -16.12 1.08 13.99
C GLY A 125 -15.89 1.17 12.49
N THR A 126 -16.00 2.35 11.87
CA THR A 126 -15.57 2.55 10.48
C THR A 126 -14.05 2.46 10.37
N PHE A 127 -13.54 1.66 9.43
CA PHE A 127 -12.09 1.43 9.30
C PHE A 127 -11.57 1.33 7.86
N VAL A 128 -10.28 1.60 7.68
CA VAL A 128 -9.55 1.54 6.40
C VAL A 128 -8.23 0.80 6.59
N LEU A 129 -7.86 -0.07 5.65
CA LEU A 129 -6.58 -0.78 5.65
C LEU A 129 -5.56 -0.08 4.76
N ARG A 130 -4.30 0.00 5.20
CA ARG A 130 -3.20 0.55 4.40
C ARG A 130 -1.82 0.00 4.78
N PHE A 131 -0.86 0.20 3.89
CA PHE A 131 0.56 0.05 4.19
C PHE A 131 1.14 1.40 4.67
N PRO A 132 1.83 1.47 5.81
CA PRO A 132 2.42 2.72 6.28
C PRO A 132 3.57 3.21 5.39
N ILE A 133 3.40 4.37 4.77
CA ILE A 133 4.43 4.97 3.89
C ILE A 133 5.71 5.40 4.63
N THR A 134 5.63 5.58 5.96
CA THR A 134 6.75 6.01 6.80
C THR A 134 7.64 4.85 7.29
N ARG A 135 7.33 3.60 6.91
CA ARG A 135 8.01 2.40 7.38
C ARG A 135 8.62 1.65 6.20
N SER A 136 9.91 1.85 5.97
CA SER A 136 10.70 1.18 4.93
C SER A 136 11.81 0.32 5.56
N TRP A 137 12.43 -0.57 4.77
CA TRP A 137 13.61 -1.30 5.23
C TRP A 137 14.67 -0.32 5.77
N PRO A 138 15.28 -0.56 6.95
CA PRO A 138 15.27 -1.80 7.74
C PRO A 138 14.28 -1.86 8.91
N HIS A 139 13.25 -1.02 8.92
CA HIS A 139 12.25 -1.00 10.00
C HIS A 139 11.54 -2.37 10.14
N PRO A 140 11.34 -2.91 11.36
CA PRO A 140 10.75 -4.24 11.57
C PRO A 140 9.33 -4.35 11.00
N ASP A 141 8.56 -3.27 11.11
CA ASP A 141 7.17 -3.21 10.63
C ASP A 141 7.03 -2.77 9.16
N ALA A 142 8.13 -2.74 8.39
CA ALA A 142 8.06 -2.35 6.99
C ALA A 142 7.39 -3.45 6.15
N GLY A 143 6.40 -3.07 5.35
CA GLY A 143 5.52 -4.01 4.64
C GLY A 143 4.34 -4.52 5.48
N SER A 144 4.24 -4.16 6.76
CA SER A 144 3.09 -4.53 7.59
C SER A 144 1.82 -3.75 7.24
N LEU A 145 0.67 -4.34 7.51
CA LEU A 145 -0.63 -3.72 7.29
C LEU A 145 -1.09 -2.99 8.56
N VAL A 146 -1.58 -1.76 8.42
CA VAL A 146 -2.18 -0.97 9.50
C VAL A 146 -3.66 -0.78 9.23
N VAL A 147 -4.45 -0.82 10.30
CA VAL A 147 -5.84 -0.41 10.29
C VAL A 147 -5.96 0.99 10.90
N ASN A 148 -6.63 1.87 10.17
CA ASN A 148 -7.14 3.14 10.67
C ASN A 148 -8.61 2.98 10.98
N TYR A 149 -9.06 3.35 12.18
CA TYR A 149 -10.45 3.20 12.56
C TYR A 149 -10.91 4.29 13.51
N ILE A 150 -12.24 4.46 13.60
CA ILE A 150 -12.88 5.38 14.53
C ILE A 150 -13.23 4.61 15.80
N GLY A 151 -12.60 4.99 16.91
CA GLY A 151 -12.86 4.38 18.21
C GLY A 151 -14.19 4.82 18.81
N SER A 152 -14.62 4.13 19.88
CA SER A 152 -15.80 4.53 20.66
C SER A 152 -15.64 5.89 21.35
N ASP A 153 -14.39 6.34 21.51
CA ASP A 153 -14.02 7.67 22.00
C ASP A 153 -14.17 8.77 20.94
N SER A 154 -14.66 8.45 19.74
CA SER A 154 -14.80 9.37 18.62
C SER A 154 -13.46 10.00 18.19
N SER A 155 -12.37 9.24 18.28
CA SER A 155 -11.06 9.61 17.75
C SER A 155 -10.57 8.60 16.71
N ILE A 156 -9.63 9.02 15.85
CA ILE A 156 -9.03 8.13 14.85
C ILE A 156 -7.84 7.42 15.47
N HIS A 157 -7.87 6.09 15.47
CA HIS A 157 -6.80 5.22 15.93
C HIS A 157 -6.03 4.60 14.77
N HIS A 158 -4.77 4.29 15.01
CA HIS A 158 -3.84 3.73 14.03
C HIS A 158 -3.21 2.48 14.67
N ARG A 159 -3.61 1.29 14.22
CA ARG A 159 -3.19 0.03 14.84
C ARG A 159 -2.49 -0.87 13.82
N LEU A 160 -1.30 -1.35 14.17
CA LEU A 160 -0.60 -2.37 13.40
C LEU A 160 -1.36 -3.70 13.50
N LEU A 161 -1.65 -4.32 12.37
CA LEU A 161 -2.28 -5.64 12.36
C LEU A 161 -1.21 -6.71 12.59
N SER A 162 -1.40 -7.51 13.63
CA SER A 162 -0.61 -8.72 13.84
C SER A 162 -1.12 -9.80 12.89
N LEU A 163 -0.32 -10.12 11.87
CA LEU A 163 -0.64 -11.14 10.86
C LEU A 163 0.15 -12.45 11.09
N ASP A 164 0.86 -12.54 12.22
CA ASP A 164 1.81 -13.61 12.54
C ASP A 164 1.17 -14.86 13.17
N SER A 165 -0.17 -14.91 13.31
CA SER A 165 -0.83 -16.14 13.74
C SER A 165 -0.79 -17.18 12.63
N SER A 166 0.06 -18.20 12.84
CA SER A 166 0.13 -19.42 12.01
C SER A 166 -1.07 -20.34 12.20
N ASP A 167 -2.13 -19.87 12.87
CA ASP A 167 -3.34 -20.65 13.00
C ASP A 167 -3.97 -20.78 11.63
N ALA A 168 -3.77 -21.97 11.07
CA ALA A 168 -4.44 -22.53 9.92
C ALA A 168 -5.94 -22.74 10.19
N SER A 169 -6.58 -21.92 11.04
CA SER A 169 -8.02 -21.83 11.04
C SER A 169 -8.42 -21.28 9.67
N ALA A 170 -9.37 -21.95 9.04
CA ALA A 170 -9.86 -21.62 7.70
C ALA A 170 -10.59 -20.25 7.64
N GLU A 171 -10.51 -19.44 8.70
CA GLU A 171 -11.14 -18.15 8.79
C GLU A 171 -10.41 -17.14 7.91
N LYS A 172 -11.19 -16.51 7.04
CA LYS A 172 -10.67 -15.50 6.12
C LYS A 172 -10.27 -14.29 6.95
N LEU A 173 -9.16 -13.64 6.60
CA LEU A 173 -8.68 -12.45 7.30
C LEU A 173 -9.76 -11.35 7.36
N GLN A 174 -10.64 -11.30 6.35
CA GLN A 174 -11.85 -10.48 6.34
C GLN A 174 -12.75 -10.71 7.56
N ASP A 175 -13.02 -11.97 7.89
CA ASP A 175 -13.95 -12.35 8.94
C ASP A 175 -13.34 -12.01 10.30
N LEU A 176 -12.04 -12.30 10.50
CA LEU A 176 -11.31 -11.92 11.70
C LEU A 176 -11.31 -10.41 11.94
N LEU A 177 -11.13 -9.61 10.88
CA LEU A 177 -11.19 -8.15 11.00
C LEU A 177 -12.57 -7.66 11.45
N LEU A 178 -13.66 -8.30 11.01
CA LEU A 178 -15.02 -7.89 11.38
C LEU A 178 -15.51 -8.47 12.72
N GLN A 179 -14.80 -9.45 13.28
CA GLN A 179 -15.05 -9.96 14.63
C GLN A 179 -14.48 -9.02 15.71
N GLU A 180 -13.52 -8.16 15.35
CA GLU A 180 -12.95 -7.18 16.27
C GLU A 180 -14.02 -6.15 16.67
N PRO A 181 -14.26 -5.92 17.96
CA PRO A 181 -15.36 -5.06 18.43
C PRO A 181 -15.23 -3.59 17.96
N GLU A 182 -14.00 -3.16 17.65
CA GLU A 182 -13.70 -1.81 17.18
C GLU A 182 -13.75 -1.67 15.65
N LEU A 183 -14.01 -2.74 14.89
CA LEU A 183 -13.96 -2.75 13.43
C LEU A 183 -15.26 -3.34 12.87
N SER A 184 -16.26 -2.49 12.64
CA SER A 184 -17.59 -2.93 12.21
C SER A 184 -17.82 -2.79 10.71
N GLN A 185 -17.24 -1.76 10.07
CA GLN A 185 -17.51 -1.46 8.66
C GLN A 185 -16.34 -0.84 7.90
N LEU A 186 -16.22 -1.19 6.62
CA LEU A 186 -15.19 -0.64 5.74
C LEU A 186 -15.51 0.80 5.32
N GLY A 187 -14.57 1.71 5.57
CA GLY A 187 -14.52 3.04 4.98
C GLY A 187 -14.12 2.98 3.51
N ARG A 188 -14.47 4.05 2.78
CA ARG A 188 -14.13 4.23 1.36
C ARG A 188 -13.22 5.43 1.19
N VAL A 189 -12.16 5.24 0.43
CA VAL A 189 -11.24 6.32 0.05
C VAL A 189 -11.70 6.86 -1.29
N ASP A 190 -12.22 8.08 -1.29
CA ASP A 190 -12.70 8.74 -2.50
C ASP A 190 -11.52 9.26 -3.32
N ARG A 191 -10.97 8.40 -4.18
CA ARG A 191 -9.97 8.77 -5.18
C ARG A 191 -10.68 9.16 -6.46
N VAL A 192 -10.63 10.44 -6.83
CA VAL A 192 -11.13 10.89 -8.12
C VAL A 192 -10.29 10.25 -9.22
N SER A 193 -10.90 9.40 -10.05
CA SER A 193 -10.27 8.93 -11.29
C SER A 193 -10.07 10.14 -12.19
N ILE A 194 -8.82 10.59 -12.33
CA ILE A 194 -8.47 11.59 -13.33
C ILE A 194 -8.42 10.85 -14.66
N THR A 195 -9.57 10.71 -15.33
CA THR A 195 -9.59 10.24 -16.71
C THR A 195 -8.95 11.32 -17.57
N ILE A 196 -7.64 11.22 -17.82
CA ILE A 196 -6.99 12.06 -18.82
C ILE A 196 -7.57 11.64 -20.16
N ARG A 197 -8.36 12.53 -20.77
CA ARG A 197 -8.79 12.37 -22.16
C ARG A 197 -7.53 12.33 -23.01
N ARG A 198 -7.27 11.18 -23.64
CA ARG A 198 -6.27 11.01 -24.69
C ARG A 198 -6.53 11.97 -25.85
#